data_AF-A0A095ZQB8-F1
#
_entry.id   AF-A0A095ZQB8-F1
#
_cell.length_a   1.000
_cell.length_b   1.000
_cell.length_c   1.000
_cell.angle_alpha   90.00
_cell.angle_beta   90.00
_cell.angle_gamma   90.00
#
_symmetry.space_group_name_H-M   'P 1'
#
loop_
_entity.id
_entity.type
_entity.pdbx_description
1 polymer ?
#
loop_
_entity_poly.entity_id
_entity_poly.type
_entity_poly.pdbx_seq_one_letter_code
_entity_poly.pdbx_strand_id
1 'polypeptide(L)'
;SSKKYLELDLGFLYGIPSPVKDEELDHWIPKLKSTLNRSEKNMEAAKLLNQLLAHLSSLEGQKLLLAKTWSGFADSRQKYLRDSIDQTLNQLATEYPLGVVDEDSLLSRLPAMGIKGVTPLSIKQKADSHGLTVTPALDLSKNQLPEKLVPIWNAVSKHPDYPTIFDLILIHRTDDLKSIELLDSFSANGRPITLQDIEKARRRSEQGRDTDALQDAQKFLGAVKDAAADEKALQSTVIAAIVETVTAQLQRGNTLVGVRDSLVANGIKQLDASRIVHAVSEQRSGASGSKLSLESAREKFASGFLEEAKRIVLAVGETSENKAEYAALIKQIDGALDQKEQYVAEF
;
A
#
# COMPACT_ATOMS: atom_id res chain seq x y z
N SER A 1 -22.93 19.72 -0.90
CA SER A 1 -23.08 18.30 -0.52
C SER A 1 -23.48 18.22 0.94
N SER A 2 -24.72 17.77 1.25
CA SER A 2 -25.39 17.97 2.55
C SER A 2 -25.04 16.94 3.65
N LYS A 3 -23.98 16.14 3.50
CA LYS A 3 -23.63 15.05 4.44
C LYS A 3 -22.19 15.04 4.95
N LYS A 4 -21.38 16.06 4.64
CA LYS A 4 -19.99 16.16 5.13
C LYS A 4 -19.89 16.07 6.67
N TYR A 5 -20.95 16.46 7.40
CA TYR A 5 -21.01 16.34 8.86
C TYR A 5 -20.90 14.88 9.37
N LEU A 6 -21.17 13.87 8.54
CA LEU A 6 -21.05 12.46 8.91
C LEU A 6 -19.60 11.99 9.10
N GLU A 7 -18.61 12.76 8.62
CA GLU A 7 -17.19 12.51 8.92
C GLU A 7 -16.86 12.79 10.39
N LEU A 8 -17.61 13.73 10.99
CA LEU A 8 -17.37 14.25 12.33
C LEU A 8 -17.95 13.33 13.40
N ASP A 9 -17.20 13.13 14.49
CA ASP A 9 -17.76 12.54 15.70
C ASP A 9 -18.57 13.61 16.45
N LEU A 10 -19.86 13.72 16.11
CA LEU A 10 -20.74 14.73 16.69
C LEU A 10 -20.93 14.55 18.19
N GLY A 11 -20.96 13.31 18.68
CA GLY A 11 -21.06 13.02 20.11
C GLY A 11 -19.85 13.57 20.85
N PHE A 12 -18.64 13.27 20.36
CA PHE A 12 -17.41 13.82 20.91
C PHE A 12 -17.35 15.36 20.82
N LEU A 13 -17.67 15.94 19.65
CA LEU A 13 -17.59 17.39 19.43
C LEU A 13 -18.52 18.20 20.34
N TYR A 14 -19.70 17.67 20.64
CA TYR A 14 -20.66 18.32 21.52
C TYR A 14 -20.60 17.81 22.97
N GLY A 15 -19.66 16.91 23.29
CA GLY A 15 -19.53 16.33 24.63
C GLY A 15 -20.73 15.50 25.06
N ILE A 16 -21.44 14.88 24.12
CA ILE A 16 -22.61 14.04 24.38
C ILE A 16 -22.13 12.58 24.47
N PRO A 17 -22.17 11.96 25.66
CA PRO A 17 -21.81 10.56 25.83
C PRO A 17 -22.76 9.63 25.07
N SER A 18 -22.29 8.43 24.75
CA SER A 18 -23.11 7.36 24.18
C SER A 18 -23.03 6.11 25.07
N PRO A 19 -24.16 5.54 25.52
CA PRO A 19 -25.55 5.97 25.26
C PRO A 19 -25.96 7.23 26.06
N VAL A 20 -26.97 7.95 25.57
CA VAL A 20 -27.59 9.13 26.23
C VAL A 20 -29.10 8.94 26.34
N LYS A 21 -29.74 9.55 27.33
CA LYS A 21 -31.20 9.57 27.49
C LYS A 21 -31.81 10.91 27.05
N ASP A 22 -33.09 10.87 26.66
CA ASP A 22 -33.83 12.07 26.25
C ASP A 22 -33.85 13.14 27.36
N GLU A 23 -34.02 12.74 28.64
CA GLU A 23 -34.04 13.69 29.76
C GLU A 23 -32.71 14.42 29.97
N GLU A 24 -31.60 13.77 29.65
CA GLU A 24 -30.25 14.35 29.75
C GLU A 24 -30.03 15.38 28.63
N LEU A 25 -30.50 15.07 27.41
CA LEU A 25 -30.42 15.97 26.26
C LEU A 25 -31.25 17.25 26.44
N ASP A 26 -32.42 17.15 27.08
CA ASP A 26 -33.26 18.29 27.42
C ASP A 26 -32.53 19.30 28.33
N HIS A 27 -31.63 18.83 29.19
CA HIS A 27 -30.78 19.70 30.01
C HIS A 27 -29.52 20.17 29.29
N TRP A 28 -28.85 19.28 28.54
CA TRP A 28 -27.54 19.55 27.96
C TRP A 28 -27.60 20.43 26.71
N ILE A 29 -28.56 20.21 25.80
CA ILE A 29 -28.64 20.95 24.52
C ILE A 29 -28.84 22.47 24.75
N PRO A 30 -29.74 22.94 25.63
CA PRO A 30 -29.88 24.37 25.90
C PRO A 30 -28.63 24.98 26.54
N LYS A 31 -28.00 24.27 27.48
CA LYS A 31 -26.76 24.71 28.13
C LYS A 31 -25.60 24.81 27.15
N LEU A 32 -25.50 23.84 26.23
CA LEU A 32 -24.52 23.82 25.15
C LEU A 32 -24.72 25.02 24.21
N LYS A 33 -25.95 25.27 23.74
CA LYS A 33 -26.29 26.45 22.92
C LYS A 33 -25.93 27.76 23.63
N SER A 34 -26.29 27.90 24.91
CA SER A 34 -25.96 29.10 25.68
C SER A 34 -24.45 29.29 25.83
N THR A 35 -23.69 28.20 25.97
CA THR A 35 -22.23 28.25 26.12
C THR A 35 -21.56 28.64 24.80
N LEU A 36 -21.96 28.01 23.68
CA LEU A 36 -21.46 28.32 22.35
C LEU A 36 -21.76 29.78 21.97
N ASN A 37 -22.99 30.26 22.17
CA ASN A 37 -23.37 31.66 21.90
C ASN A 37 -22.53 32.68 22.69
N ARG A 38 -22.16 32.35 23.94
CA ARG A 38 -21.33 33.23 24.76
C ARG A 38 -19.89 33.28 24.27
N SER A 39 -19.37 32.14 23.80
CA SER A 39 -17.99 32.00 23.34
C SER A 39 -17.78 32.41 21.88
N GLU A 40 -18.84 32.49 21.07
CA GLU A 40 -18.80 32.78 19.63
C GLU A 40 -18.05 34.08 19.28
N LYS A 41 -18.16 35.12 20.11
CA LYS A 41 -17.48 36.40 19.88
C LYS A 41 -15.95 36.32 20.00
N ASN A 42 -15.45 35.35 20.75
CA ASN A 42 -14.03 35.24 21.12
C ASN A 42 -13.37 33.98 20.55
N MET A 43 -14.14 33.04 19.98
CA MET A 43 -13.65 31.75 19.48
C MET A 43 -14.36 31.36 18.17
N GLU A 44 -13.63 31.36 17.06
CA GLU A 44 -14.17 30.96 15.75
C GLU A 44 -14.68 29.50 15.75
N ALA A 45 -14.03 28.61 16.51
CA ALA A 45 -14.51 27.23 16.68
C ALA A 45 -15.92 27.15 17.30
N ALA A 46 -16.25 28.04 18.25
CA ALA A 46 -17.57 28.07 18.86
C ALA A 46 -18.64 28.54 17.84
N LYS A 47 -18.28 29.50 16.98
CA LYS A 47 -19.12 29.96 15.86
C LYS A 47 -19.43 28.83 14.88
N LEU A 48 -18.41 28.09 14.46
CA LEU A 48 -18.56 26.95 13.54
C LEU A 48 -19.42 25.83 14.16
N LEU A 49 -19.23 25.51 15.43
CA LEU A 49 -20.06 24.53 16.15
C LEU A 49 -21.51 24.98 16.28
N ASN A 50 -21.76 26.28 16.47
CA ASN A 50 -23.10 26.86 16.48
C ASN A 50 -23.78 26.74 15.11
N GLN A 51 -23.08 27.09 14.04
CA GLN A 51 -23.57 26.94 12.66
C GLN A 51 -23.87 25.48 12.33
N LEU A 52 -23.00 24.55 12.72
CA LEU A 52 -23.23 23.11 12.53
C LEU A 52 -24.46 22.64 13.30
N LEU A 53 -24.65 23.06 14.55
CA LEU A 53 -25.79 22.67 15.37
C LEU A 53 -27.11 23.22 14.80
N ALA A 54 -27.09 24.45 14.26
CA ALA A 54 -28.21 25.04 13.55
C ALA A 54 -28.55 24.26 12.27
N HIS A 55 -27.53 23.86 11.50
CA HIS A 55 -27.71 23.04 10.31
C HIS A 55 -28.30 21.66 10.64
N LEU A 56 -27.80 20.98 11.68
CA LEU A 56 -28.36 19.70 12.13
C LEU A 56 -29.83 19.84 12.59
N SER A 57 -30.17 20.96 13.24
CA SER A 57 -31.55 21.27 13.63
C SER A 57 -32.48 21.52 12.45
N SER A 58 -31.93 21.96 11.30
CA SER A 58 -32.70 22.24 10.08
C SER A 58 -32.88 21.01 9.19
N LEU A 59 -32.21 19.89 9.47
CA LEU A 59 -32.40 18.65 8.72
C LEU A 59 -33.77 18.05 9.01
N GLU A 60 -34.52 17.76 7.95
CA GLU A 60 -35.89 17.26 8.04
C GLU A 60 -35.98 15.98 8.89
N GLY A 61 -36.89 15.97 9.86
CA GLY A 61 -37.13 14.82 10.76
C GLY A 61 -36.14 14.67 11.92
N GLN A 62 -35.12 15.53 12.06
CA GLN A 62 -34.16 15.43 13.16
C GLN A 62 -34.60 16.24 14.38
N LYS A 63 -34.87 15.54 15.49
CA LYS A 63 -35.13 16.15 16.79
C LYS A 63 -33.90 15.93 17.68
N LEU A 64 -33.06 16.95 17.81
CA LEU A 64 -31.79 16.87 18.56
C LEU A 64 -31.97 16.57 20.07
N LEU A 65 -33.20 16.70 20.59
CA LEU A 65 -33.54 16.34 21.98
C LEU A 65 -33.80 14.83 22.15
N LEU A 66 -33.94 14.07 21.06
CA LEU A 66 -34.14 12.63 21.12
C LEU A 66 -32.80 11.89 21.04
N ALA A 67 -32.56 10.97 21.97
CA ALA A 67 -31.40 10.06 22.00
C ALA A 67 -31.30 9.22 20.72
N LYS A 68 -32.44 8.88 20.11
CA LYS A 68 -32.50 8.17 18.82
C LYS A 68 -31.83 8.95 17.69
N THR A 69 -31.86 10.28 17.73
CA THR A 69 -31.23 11.12 16.71
C THR A 69 -29.70 11.02 16.81
N TRP A 70 -29.16 11.05 18.03
CA TRP A 70 -27.71 10.97 18.27
C TRP A 70 -27.14 9.58 17.99
N SER A 71 -27.84 8.52 18.38
CA SER A 71 -27.51 7.16 17.94
C SER A 71 -27.59 7.02 16.42
N GLY A 72 -28.62 7.59 15.78
CA GLY A 72 -28.72 7.65 14.32
C GLY A 72 -27.56 8.38 13.64
N PHE A 73 -27.02 9.44 14.24
CA PHE A 73 -25.80 10.09 13.76
C PHE A 73 -24.58 9.18 13.88
N ALA A 74 -24.41 8.50 15.02
CA ALA A 74 -23.31 7.58 15.23
C ALA A 74 -23.36 6.41 14.22
N ASP A 75 -24.53 5.83 14.00
CA ASP A 75 -24.75 4.76 13.02
C ASP A 75 -24.49 5.24 11.59
N SER A 76 -25.01 6.42 11.25
CA SER A 76 -24.81 7.03 9.91
C SER A 76 -23.33 7.34 9.66
N ARG A 77 -22.60 7.81 10.68
CA ARG A 77 -21.16 8.01 10.63
C ARG A 77 -20.42 6.69 10.43
N GLN A 78 -20.74 5.65 11.20
CA GLN A 78 -20.11 4.35 11.03
C GLN A 78 -20.35 3.79 9.62
N LYS A 79 -21.57 3.92 9.10
CA LYS A 79 -21.89 3.53 7.73
C LYS A 79 -21.07 4.33 6.71
N TYR A 80 -21.05 5.66 6.84
CA TYR A 80 -20.26 6.53 5.97
C TYR A 80 -18.77 6.17 5.97
N LEU A 81 -18.19 5.91 7.15
CA LEU A 81 -16.79 5.51 7.28
C LEU A 81 -16.52 4.16 6.60
N ARG A 82 -17.41 3.18 6.77
CA ARG A 82 -17.30 1.88 6.06
C ARG A 82 -17.39 2.07 4.55
N ASP A 83 -18.39 2.78 4.07
CA ASP A 83 -18.59 3.03 2.63
C ASP A 83 -17.37 3.77 2.03
N SER A 84 -16.80 4.73 2.78
CA SER A 84 -15.59 5.47 2.40
C SER A 84 -14.33 4.58 2.35
N ILE A 85 -14.17 3.69 3.33
CA ILE A 85 -13.09 2.68 3.34
C ILE A 85 -13.22 1.75 2.13
N ASP A 86 -14.42 1.24 1.85
CA ASP A 86 -14.67 0.31 0.75
C ASP A 86 -14.39 0.98 -0.60
N GLN A 87 -14.84 2.23 -0.78
CA GLN A 87 -14.55 3.01 -1.98
C GLN A 87 -13.04 3.25 -2.15
N THR A 88 -12.36 3.61 -1.07
CA THR A 88 -10.91 3.86 -1.07
C THR A 88 -10.13 2.59 -1.40
N LEU A 89 -10.45 1.46 -0.78
CA LEU A 89 -9.77 0.19 -1.05
C LEU A 89 -10.02 -0.30 -2.48
N ASN A 90 -11.22 -0.09 -3.03
CA ASN A 90 -11.48 -0.38 -4.44
C ASN A 90 -10.64 0.50 -5.39
N GLN A 91 -10.49 1.79 -5.07
CA GLN A 91 -9.61 2.67 -5.82
C GLN A 91 -8.15 2.19 -5.75
N LEU A 92 -7.67 1.89 -4.54
CA LEU A 92 -6.31 1.36 -4.33
C LEU A 92 -6.12 0.01 -5.06
N ALA A 93 -7.11 -0.88 -5.06
CA ALA A 93 -7.03 -2.15 -5.79
C ALA A 93 -6.80 -1.96 -7.29
N THR A 94 -7.32 -0.87 -7.85
CA THR A 94 -7.08 -0.49 -9.25
C THR A 94 -5.68 0.07 -9.48
N GLU A 95 -5.13 0.78 -8.50
CA GLU A 95 -3.78 1.38 -8.56
C GLU A 95 -2.65 0.37 -8.28
N TYR A 96 -2.96 -0.73 -7.59
CA TYR A 96 -2.01 -1.80 -7.25
C TYR A 96 -2.33 -3.10 -8.01
N PRO A 97 -1.97 -3.21 -9.30
CA PRO A 97 -2.36 -4.35 -10.17
C PRO A 97 -1.76 -5.70 -9.75
N LEU A 98 -0.78 -5.69 -8.85
CA LEU A 98 -0.17 -6.90 -8.29
C LEU A 98 -0.94 -7.45 -7.07
N GLY A 99 -1.94 -6.72 -6.56
CA GLY A 99 -2.71 -7.11 -5.39
C GLY A 99 -1.91 -7.05 -4.09
N VAL A 100 -0.77 -6.36 -4.06
CA VAL A 100 0.08 -6.18 -2.87
C VAL A 100 0.30 -4.70 -2.62
N VAL A 101 0.30 -4.31 -1.35
CA VAL A 101 0.58 -2.95 -0.91
C VAL A 101 1.38 -2.97 0.38
N ASP A 102 2.37 -2.08 0.47
CA ASP A 102 3.16 -1.93 1.69
C ASP A 102 2.33 -1.30 2.82
N GLU A 103 2.52 -1.80 4.03
CA GLU A 103 1.80 -1.30 5.21
C GLU A 103 2.00 0.21 5.41
N ASP A 104 3.23 0.70 5.34
CA ASP A 104 3.53 2.13 5.50
C ASP A 104 2.92 2.99 4.37
N SER A 105 2.94 2.48 3.14
CA SER A 105 2.35 3.15 1.98
C SER A 105 0.82 3.22 2.10
N LEU A 106 0.18 2.16 2.58
CA LEU A 106 -1.26 2.13 2.83
C LEU A 106 -1.64 3.09 3.96
N LEU A 107 -0.94 3.03 5.09
CA LEU A 107 -1.21 3.86 6.27
C LEU A 107 -0.97 5.35 6.01
N SER A 108 -0.01 5.71 5.14
CA SER A 108 0.20 7.10 4.73
C SER A 108 -0.86 7.60 3.75
N ARG A 109 -1.39 6.74 2.87
CA ARG A 109 -2.44 7.09 1.89
C ARG A 109 -3.82 7.26 2.49
N LEU A 110 -4.20 6.47 3.49
CA LEU A 110 -5.56 6.52 4.07
C LEU A 110 -5.95 7.92 4.58
N PRO A 111 -5.10 8.65 5.33
CA PRO A 111 -5.38 10.04 5.71
C PRO A 111 -5.59 10.98 4.52
N ALA A 112 -4.78 10.83 3.45
CA ALA A 112 -4.91 11.61 2.23
C ALA A 112 -6.24 11.33 1.51
N MET A 113 -6.81 10.14 1.70
CA MET A 113 -8.11 9.76 1.15
C MET A 113 -9.28 10.13 2.09
N GLY A 114 -9.00 10.77 3.23
CA GLY A 114 -10.01 11.23 4.20
C GLY A 114 -10.38 10.18 5.25
N ILE A 115 -9.68 9.05 5.29
CA ILE A 115 -9.89 8.00 6.28
C ILE A 115 -8.99 8.26 7.49
N LYS A 116 -9.61 8.47 8.66
CA LYS A 116 -8.92 8.74 9.93
C LYS A 116 -9.46 7.82 11.02
N GLY A 117 -8.61 7.47 11.99
CA GLY A 117 -9.02 6.75 13.20
C GLY A 117 -9.29 5.25 13.04
N VAL A 118 -8.75 4.62 12.00
CA VAL A 118 -8.77 3.16 11.80
C VAL A 118 -7.50 2.51 12.33
N THR A 119 -7.62 1.29 12.85
CA THR A 119 -6.47 0.52 13.34
C THR A 119 -5.82 -0.25 12.18
N PRO A 120 -4.49 -0.45 12.19
CA PRO A 120 -3.80 -1.21 11.14
C PRO A 120 -4.41 -2.60 10.90
N LEU A 121 -4.79 -3.31 11.97
CA LEU A 121 -5.41 -4.64 11.87
C LEU A 121 -6.74 -4.62 11.10
N SER A 122 -7.61 -3.65 11.38
CA SER A 122 -8.92 -3.52 10.70
C SER A 122 -8.78 -3.21 9.21
N ILE A 123 -7.76 -2.42 8.87
CA ILE A 123 -7.45 -2.07 7.48
C ILE A 123 -6.93 -3.29 6.73
N LYS A 124 -6.03 -4.08 7.31
CA LYS A 124 -5.47 -5.29 6.67
C LYS A 124 -6.56 -6.30 6.29
N GLN A 125 -7.41 -6.65 7.26
CA GLN A 125 -8.53 -7.58 7.03
C GLN A 125 -9.47 -7.08 5.94
N LYS A 126 -9.72 -5.77 5.91
CA LYS A 126 -10.59 -5.18 4.90
C LYS A 126 -9.90 -5.13 3.54
N ALA A 127 -8.63 -4.76 3.46
CA ALA A 127 -7.84 -4.76 2.23
C ALA A 127 -7.84 -6.15 1.56
N ASP A 128 -7.65 -7.23 2.35
CA ASP A 128 -7.68 -8.60 1.83
C ASP A 128 -9.02 -8.92 1.14
N SER A 129 -10.13 -8.45 1.71
CA SER A 129 -11.48 -8.63 1.10
C SER A 129 -11.67 -7.90 -0.24
N HIS A 130 -10.80 -6.94 -0.55
CA HIS A 130 -10.73 -6.23 -1.83
C HIS A 130 -9.58 -6.72 -2.74
N GLY A 131 -8.96 -7.85 -2.41
CA GLY A 131 -7.85 -8.43 -3.19
C GLY A 131 -6.52 -7.69 -3.02
N LEU A 132 -6.38 -6.91 -1.95
CA LEU A 132 -5.15 -6.22 -1.57
C LEU A 132 -4.53 -6.88 -0.34
N THR A 133 -3.43 -7.59 -0.54
CA THR A 133 -2.64 -8.13 0.57
C THR A 133 -1.67 -7.08 1.08
N VAL A 134 -1.79 -6.74 2.36
CA VAL A 134 -0.92 -5.76 3.01
C VAL A 134 0.31 -6.47 3.58
N THR A 135 1.49 -6.10 3.08
CA THR A 135 2.75 -6.73 3.48
C THR A 135 3.74 -5.72 4.05
N PRO A 136 4.71 -6.14 4.89
CA PRO A 136 5.87 -5.31 5.19
C PRO A 136 6.65 -5.02 3.90
N ALA A 137 7.19 -3.80 3.79
CA ALA A 137 8.03 -3.40 2.66
C ALA A 137 9.22 -4.36 2.51
N LEU A 138 9.46 -4.81 1.29
CA LEU A 138 10.55 -5.73 0.97
C LEU A 138 11.81 -4.92 0.57
N ASP A 139 12.80 -4.88 1.47
CA ASP A 139 14.08 -4.25 1.20
C ASP A 139 14.98 -5.16 0.36
N LEU A 140 15.04 -4.90 -0.95
CA LEU A 140 15.91 -5.60 -1.90
C LEU A 140 17.31 -4.95 -2.02
N SER A 141 17.60 -3.86 -1.31
CA SER A 141 18.89 -3.14 -1.46
C SER A 141 20.10 -3.99 -1.11
N LYS A 142 19.90 -5.01 -0.26
CA LYS A 142 20.92 -5.97 0.18
C LYS A 142 20.99 -7.20 -0.71
N ASN A 143 20.06 -7.36 -1.65
CA ASN A 143 19.93 -8.51 -2.52
C ASN A 143 20.44 -8.17 -3.92
N GLN A 144 21.75 -7.94 -4.02
CA GLN A 144 22.43 -7.83 -5.31
C GLN A 144 23.24 -9.10 -5.54
N LEU A 145 23.21 -9.60 -6.77
CA LEU A 145 24.06 -10.71 -7.17
C LEU A 145 25.50 -10.24 -7.04
N PRO A 146 26.39 -11.02 -6.37
CA PRO A 146 27.80 -10.72 -6.37
C PRO A 146 28.29 -10.52 -7.81
N GLU A 147 29.12 -9.51 -8.08
CA GLU A 147 29.53 -9.14 -9.45
C GLU A 147 30.09 -10.33 -10.25
N LYS A 148 30.76 -11.26 -9.57
CA LYS A 148 31.30 -12.49 -10.17
C LYS A 148 30.23 -13.47 -10.64
N LEU A 149 29.06 -13.48 -10.00
CA LEU A 149 27.93 -14.36 -10.32
C LEU A 149 27.05 -13.80 -11.45
N VAL A 150 26.99 -12.47 -11.62
CA VAL A 150 26.19 -11.82 -12.68
C VAL A 150 26.46 -12.38 -14.09
N PRO A 151 27.70 -12.44 -14.60
CA PRO A 151 27.95 -12.95 -15.96
C PRO A 151 27.62 -14.44 -16.09
N ILE A 152 27.80 -15.22 -15.02
CA ILE A 152 27.52 -16.65 -15.00
C ILE A 152 26.00 -16.87 -15.03
N TRP A 153 25.26 -16.13 -14.21
CA TRP A 153 23.79 -16.16 -14.21
C TRP A 153 23.21 -15.75 -15.56
N ASN A 154 23.76 -14.70 -16.18
CA ASN A 154 23.33 -14.23 -17.50
C ASN A 154 23.66 -15.21 -18.63
N ALA A 155 24.66 -16.08 -18.47
CA ALA A 155 24.91 -17.17 -19.41
C ALA A 155 23.88 -18.30 -19.22
N VAL A 156 23.63 -18.71 -17.98
CA VAL A 156 22.73 -19.83 -17.68
C VAL A 156 21.26 -19.50 -17.98
N SER A 157 20.79 -18.33 -17.57
CA SER A 157 19.38 -17.91 -17.70
C SER A 157 18.87 -17.77 -19.14
N LYS A 158 19.76 -17.90 -20.14
CA LYS A 158 19.40 -17.93 -21.56
C LYS A 158 19.02 -19.32 -22.06
N HIS A 159 19.42 -20.37 -21.33
CA HIS A 159 19.16 -21.75 -21.73
C HIS A 159 17.72 -22.13 -21.34
N PRO A 160 16.92 -22.66 -22.28
CA PRO A 160 15.52 -23.03 -22.02
C PRO A 160 15.40 -24.23 -21.07
N ASP A 161 16.47 -25.02 -20.90
CA ASP A 161 16.53 -26.15 -19.98
C ASP A 161 16.48 -25.72 -18.50
N TYR A 162 16.84 -24.46 -18.21
CA TYR A 162 16.85 -23.90 -16.86
C TYR A 162 16.15 -22.54 -16.81
N PRO A 163 14.81 -22.51 -16.93
CA PRO A 163 14.03 -21.27 -16.96
C PRO A 163 14.23 -20.38 -15.72
N THR A 164 14.53 -20.99 -14.57
CA THR A 164 14.80 -20.30 -13.32
C THR A 164 16.00 -20.88 -12.57
N ILE A 165 16.45 -20.13 -11.57
CA ILE A 165 17.50 -20.57 -10.65
C ILE A 165 17.08 -21.83 -9.86
N PHE A 166 15.78 -22.03 -9.63
CA PHE A 166 15.30 -23.22 -8.93
C PHE A 166 15.45 -24.48 -9.76
N ASP A 167 15.33 -24.40 -11.09
CA ASP A 167 15.60 -25.53 -12.00
C ASP A 167 17.04 -26.03 -11.86
N LEU A 168 17.98 -25.14 -11.50
CA LEU A 168 19.37 -25.47 -11.23
C LEU A 168 19.56 -26.07 -9.84
N ILE A 169 19.09 -25.37 -8.81
CA ILE A 169 19.31 -25.74 -7.39
C ILE A 169 18.56 -27.03 -7.04
N LEU A 170 17.44 -27.29 -7.71
CA LEU A 170 16.56 -28.43 -7.45
C LEU A 170 16.53 -29.43 -8.61
N ILE A 171 17.56 -29.45 -9.45
CA ILE A 171 17.68 -30.38 -10.59
C ILE A 171 17.63 -31.87 -10.15
N HIS A 172 17.95 -32.18 -8.89
CA HIS A 172 17.82 -33.51 -8.29
C HIS A 172 16.41 -33.84 -7.76
N ARG A 173 15.50 -32.85 -7.70
CA ARG A 173 14.11 -32.98 -7.21
C ARG A 173 13.14 -32.05 -7.93
N THR A 174 13.11 -32.12 -9.25
CA THR A 174 12.31 -31.24 -10.12
C THR A 174 10.80 -31.26 -9.85
N ASP A 175 10.27 -32.35 -9.29
CA ASP A 175 8.85 -32.43 -8.88
C ASP A 175 8.46 -31.39 -7.81
N ASP A 176 9.43 -30.92 -7.02
CA ASP A 176 9.20 -29.93 -5.97
C ASP A 176 9.05 -28.49 -6.52
N LEU A 177 9.34 -28.26 -7.82
CA LEU A 177 9.29 -26.94 -8.45
C LEU A 177 7.87 -26.36 -8.58
N LYS A 178 6.82 -27.15 -8.33
CA LYS A 178 5.42 -26.71 -8.52
C LYS A 178 4.96 -25.65 -7.51
N SER A 179 5.63 -25.54 -6.37
CA SER A 179 5.25 -24.61 -5.30
C SER A 179 6.47 -24.18 -4.50
N ILE A 180 6.95 -22.98 -4.76
CA ILE A 180 8.15 -22.43 -4.15
C ILE A 180 7.78 -21.21 -3.31
N GLU A 181 8.13 -21.27 -2.03
CA GLU A 181 8.06 -20.16 -1.09
C GLU A 181 9.47 -19.61 -0.91
N LEU A 182 9.70 -18.39 -1.38
CA LEU A 182 11.03 -17.78 -1.37
C LEU A 182 11.25 -16.90 -0.15
N LEU A 183 10.29 -16.04 0.19
CA LEU A 183 10.52 -14.95 1.14
C LEU A 183 10.43 -15.39 2.60
N ASP A 184 9.34 -16.07 2.97
CA ASP A 184 9.03 -16.33 4.37
C ASP A 184 9.60 -17.66 4.89
N SER A 185 9.70 -18.72 4.06
CA SER A 185 10.13 -20.06 4.50
C SER A 185 11.31 -20.67 3.72
N PHE A 186 11.69 -20.07 2.58
CA PHE A 186 12.71 -20.59 1.65
C PHE A 186 12.61 -22.12 1.42
N SER A 187 11.50 -22.54 0.84
CA SER A 187 11.13 -23.95 0.68
C SER A 187 10.54 -24.24 -0.69
N ALA A 188 10.65 -25.50 -1.12
CA ALA A 188 10.01 -26.04 -2.31
C ALA A 188 9.12 -27.23 -1.90
N ASN A 189 7.83 -27.16 -2.21
CA ASN A 189 6.81 -28.15 -1.85
C ASN A 189 6.82 -28.50 -0.35
N GLY A 190 6.98 -27.48 0.51
CA GLY A 190 7.05 -27.60 1.96
C GLY A 190 8.36 -28.16 2.51
N ARG A 191 9.35 -28.46 1.65
CA ARG A 191 10.68 -28.92 2.06
C ARG A 191 11.68 -27.76 1.98
N PRO A 192 12.45 -27.49 3.05
CA PRO A 192 13.47 -26.45 3.03
C PRO A 192 14.45 -26.61 1.87
N ILE A 193 14.90 -25.49 1.30
CA ILE A 193 16.01 -25.44 0.36
C ILE A 193 17.27 -25.12 1.15
N THR A 194 18.31 -25.96 1.02
CA THR A 194 19.52 -25.88 1.85
C THR A 194 20.79 -25.95 1.02
N LEU A 195 21.96 -25.71 1.65
CA LEU A 195 23.25 -25.90 0.97
C LEU A 195 23.46 -27.34 0.48
N GLN A 196 22.81 -28.35 1.10
CA GLN A 196 22.86 -29.72 0.61
C GLN A 196 22.19 -29.90 -0.76
N ASP A 197 21.21 -29.06 -1.09
CA ASP A 197 20.58 -29.08 -2.41
C ASP A 197 21.57 -28.64 -3.49
N ILE A 198 22.42 -27.65 -3.21
CA ILE A 198 23.52 -27.25 -4.12
C ILE A 198 24.49 -28.41 -4.35
N GLU A 199 24.86 -29.14 -3.29
CA GLU A 199 25.75 -30.30 -3.43
C GLU A 199 25.13 -31.44 -4.23
N LYS A 200 23.85 -31.73 -3.98
CA LYS A 200 23.09 -32.76 -4.72
C LYS A 200 22.90 -32.36 -6.17
N ALA A 201 22.58 -31.09 -6.44
CA ALA A 201 22.46 -30.54 -7.77
C ALA A 201 23.78 -30.65 -8.55
N ARG A 202 24.92 -30.36 -7.90
CA ARG A 202 26.23 -30.49 -8.52
C ARG A 202 26.57 -31.95 -8.86
N ARG A 203 26.34 -32.88 -7.93
CA ARG A 203 26.53 -34.32 -8.20
C ARG A 203 25.62 -34.81 -9.33
N ARG A 204 24.39 -34.30 -9.40
CA ARG A 204 23.43 -34.65 -10.44
C ARG A 204 23.86 -34.09 -11.80
N SER A 205 24.40 -32.86 -11.84
CA SER A 205 24.88 -32.26 -13.09
C SER A 205 26.17 -32.90 -13.60
N GLU A 206 27.00 -33.48 -12.72
CA GLU A 206 28.18 -34.28 -13.11
C GLU A 206 27.82 -35.61 -13.81
N GLN A 207 26.59 -36.12 -13.64
CA GLN A 207 26.11 -37.36 -14.25
C GLN A 207 25.40 -37.16 -15.61
N GLY A 208 25.21 -35.91 -16.02
CA GLY A 208 24.51 -35.55 -17.25
C GLY A 208 25.37 -35.69 -18.50
N ARG A 209 24.72 -35.58 -19.67
CA ARG A 209 25.42 -35.49 -20.95
C ARG A 209 26.08 -34.12 -21.08
N ASP A 210 27.36 -34.11 -21.46
CA ASP A 210 28.12 -32.88 -21.67
C ASP A 210 27.47 -32.00 -22.75
N THR A 211 26.93 -30.85 -22.30
CA THR A 211 26.22 -29.86 -23.11
C THR A 211 26.56 -28.48 -22.57
N ASP A 212 26.53 -27.45 -23.42
CA ASP A 212 26.85 -26.07 -23.02
C ASP A 212 25.98 -25.59 -21.85
N ALA A 213 24.69 -25.92 -21.88
CA ALA A 213 23.74 -25.61 -20.80
C ALA A 213 24.16 -26.25 -19.46
N LEU A 214 24.57 -27.52 -19.50
CA LEU A 214 25.01 -28.25 -18.30
C LEU A 214 26.35 -27.71 -17.78
N GLN A 215 27.28 -27.33 -18.66
CA GLN A 215 28.56 -26.73 -18.27
C GLN A 215 28.35 -25.37 -17.58
N ASP A 216 27.48 -24.53 -18.12
CA ASP A 216 27.17 -23.25 -17.50
C ASP A 216 26.41 -23.44 -16.17
N ALA A 217 25.49 -24.40 -16.09
CA ALA A 217 24.84 -24.79 -14.84
C ALA A 217 25.85 -25.26 -13.78
N GLN A 218 26.83 -26.08 -14.16
CA GLN A 218 27.91 -26.53 -13.26
C GLN A 218 28.76 -25.36 -12.75
N LYS A 219 29.15 -24.43 -13.63
CA LYS A 219 29.88 -23.20 -13.24
C LYS A 219 29.06 -22.37 -12.25
N PHE A 220 27.76 -22.21 -12.50
CA PHE A 220 26.87 -21.47 -11.63
C PHE A 220 26.72 -22.12 -10.25
N LEU A 221 26.44 -23.43 -10.19
CA LEU A 221 26.35 -24.17 -8.93
C LEU A 221 27.65 -24.13 -8.12
N GLY A 222 28.80 -24.17 -8.80
CA GLY A 222 30.12 -23.97 -8.17
C GLY A 222 30.26 -22.58 -7.56
N ALA A 223 29.95 -21.54 -8.33
CA ALA A 223 30.06 -20.16 -7.87
C ALA A 223 29.06 -19.82 -6.74
N VAL A 224 27.85 -20.38 -6.75
CA VAL A 224 26.88 -20.23 -5.65
C VAL A 224 27.39 -20.91 -4.38
N LYS A 225 27.98 -22.12 -4.49
CA LYS A 225 28.58 -22.81 -3.34
C LYS A 225 29.69 -21.97 -2.68
N ASP A 226 30.50 -21.29 -3.49
CA ASP A 226 31.59 -20.45 -2.97
C ASP A 226 31.08 -19.12 -2.37
N ALA A 227 29.93 -18.61 -2.85
CA ALA A 227 29.36 -17.35 -2.40
C ALA A 227 28.43 -17.47 -1.19
N ALA A 228 27.75 -18.62 -1.01
CA ALA A 228 26.78 -18.84 0.05
C ALA A 228 27.43 -19.52 1.27
N ALA A 229 27.73 -18.74 2.31
CA ALA A 229 28.30 -19.25 3.56
C ALA A 229 27.31 -20.04 4.43
N ASP A 230 26.02 -19.70 4.35
CA ASP A 230 24.92 -20.31 5.08
C ASP A 230 23.62 -20.29 4.24
N GLU A 231 22.54 -20.89 4.75
CA GLU A 231 21.23 -20.95 4.08
C GLU A 231 20.63 -19.56 3.83
N LYS A 232 20.93 -18.57 4.67
CA LYS A 232 20.44 -17.20 4.52
C LYS A 232 21.16 -16.49 3.37
N ALA A 233 22.48 -16.69 3.25
CA ALA A 233 23.27 -16.20 2.12
C ALA A 233 22.83 -16.88 0.82
N LEU A 234 22.49 -18.18 0.87
CA LEU A 234 21.90 -18.88 -0.27
C LEU A 234 20.55 -18.26 -0.66
N GLN A 235 19.62 -18.11 0.27
CA GLN A 235 18.33 -17.45 0.04
C GLN A 235 18.51 -16.06 -0.56
N SER A 236 19.42 -15.25 0.01
CA SER A 236 19.74 -13.91 -0.48
C SER A 236 20.25 -13.91 -1.92
N THR A 237 21.13 -14.86 -2.26
CA THR A 237 21.66 -15.05 -3.62
C THR A 237 20.56 -15.45 -4.60
N VAL A 238 19.63 -16.31 -4.17
CA VAL A 238 18.49 -16.72 -4.99
C VAL A 238 17.53 -15.57 -5.24
N ILE A 239 17.19 -14.80 -4.20
CA ILE A 239 16.40 -13.57 -4.34
C ILE A 239 17.08 -12.63 -5.34
N ALA A 240 18.38 -12.41 -5.20
CA ALA A 240 19.12 -11.51 -6.08
C ALA A 240 19.10 -11.96 -7.57
N ALA A 241 19.19 -13.26 -7.85
CA ALA A 241 19.07 -13.78 -9.21
C ALA A 241 17.67 -13.61 -9.81
N ILE A 242 16.64 -13.76 -8.99
CA ILE A 242 15.26 -13.49 -9.39
C ILE A 242 15.07 -11.99 -9.64
N VAL A 243 15.61 -11.13 -8.77
CA VAL A 243 15.58 -9.67 -8.94
C VAL A 243 16.24 -9.24 -10.24
N GLU A 244 17.39 -9.80 -10.60
CA GLU A 244 18.05 -9.54 -11.88
C GLU A 244 17.15 -9.94 -13.07
N THR A 245 16.51 -11.10 -12.97
CA THR A 245 15.59 -11.61 -14.01
C THR A 245 14.37 -10.70 -14.16
N VAL A 246 13.73 -10.33 -13.05
CA VAL A 246 12.59 -9.40 -13.01
C VAL A 246 12.99 -8.04 -13.58
N THR A 247 14.15 -7.51 -13.18
CA THR A 247 14.68 -6.24 -13.67
C THR A 247 14.87 -6.28 -15.19
N ALA A 248 15.49 -7.33 -15.71
CA ALA A 248 15.70 -7.50 -17.15
C ALA A 248 14.38 -7.68 -17.94
N GLN A 249 13.38 -8.36 -17.38
CA GLN A 249 12.06 -8.48 -18.01
C GLN A 249 11.33 -7.13 -18.05
N LEU A 250 11.34 -6.38 -16.95
CA LEU A 250 10.70 -5.06 -16.89
C LEU A 250 11.45 -4.02 -17.73
N GLN A 251 12.77 -4.15 -17.93
CA GLN A 251 13.55 -3.30 -18.84
C GLN A 251 13.20 -3.57 -20.32
N ARG A 252 12.79 -4.80 -20.65
CA ARG A 252 12.31 -5.18 -21.98
C ARG A 252 10.88 -4.73 -22.27
N GLY A 253 10.22 -4.04 -21.33
CA GLY A 253 8.87 -3.50 -21.50
C GLY A 253 7.74 -4.47 -21.12
N ASN A 254 8.04 -5.60 -20.48
CA ASN A 254 7.00 -6.48 -19.94
C ASN A 254 6.20 -5.76 -18.84
N THR A 255 4.89 -6.03 -18.77
CA THR A 255 4.02 -5.47 -17.73
C THR A 255 4.29 -6.12 -16.37
N LEU A 256 4.03 -5.42 -15.27
CA LEU A 256 4.19 -5.96 -13.91
C LEU A 256 3.42 -7.29 -13.73
N VAL A 257 2.18 -7.33 -14.21
CA VAL A 257 1.32 -8.51 -14.18
C VAL A 257 1.93 -9.65 -14.99
N GLY A 258 2.43 -9.38 -16.20
CA GLY A 258 3.06 -10.40 -17.04
C GLY A 258 4.33 -10.98 -16.43
N VAL A 259 5.16 -10.15 -15.78
CA VAL A 259 6.37 -10.61 -15.08
C VAL A 259 5.99 -11.46 -13.86
N ARG A 260 5.01 -11.04 -13.06
CA ARG A 260 4.48 -11.84 -11.94
C ARG A 260 3.99 -13.20 -12.44
N ASP A 261 3.17 -13.22 -13.49
CA ASP A 261 2.60 -14.46 -14.02
C ASP A 261 3.67 -15.39 -14.57
N SER A 262 4.75 -14.84 -15.15
CA SER A 262 5.93 -15.62 -15.54
C SER A 262 6.62 -16.26 -14.34
N LEU A 263 6.79 -15.55 -13.22
CA LEU A 263 7.37 -16.13 -12.00
C LEU A 263 6.48 -17.23 -11.42
N VAL A 264 5.15 -17.03 -11.45
CA VAL A 264 4.17 -18.02 -10.98
C VAL A 264 4.13 -19.26 -11.87
N ALA A 265 4.20 -19.09 -13.19
CA ALA A 265 4.30 -20.20 -14.14
C ALA A 265 5.57 -21.05 -13.90
N ASN A 266 6.63 -20.43 -13.38
CA ASN A 266 7.86 -21.08 -12.97
C ASN A 266 7.84 -21.57 -11.50
N GLY A 267 6.67 -21.63 -10.87
CA GLY A 267 6.49 -22.28 -9.57
C GLY A 267 6.61 -21.39 -8.34
N ILE A 268 6.99 -20.12 -8.47
CA ILE A 268 7.04 -19.19 -7.34
C ILE A 268 5.62 -18.88 -6.89
N LYS A 269 5.35 -18.94 -5.58
CA LYS A 269 4.02 -18.57 -5.06
C LYS A 269 3.63 -17.15 -5.46
N GLN A 270 2.35 -16.99 -5.81
CA GLN A 270 1.80 -15.72 -6.30
C GLN A 270 2.10 -14.53 -5.38
N LEU A 271 1.98 -14.71 -4.06
CA LEU A 271 2.25 -13.63 -3.11
C LEU A 271 3.73 -13.19 -3.16
N ASP A 272 4.67 -14.14 -3.16
CA ASP A 272 6.10 -13.83 -3.25
C ASP A 272 6.45 -13.19 -4.60
N ALA A 273 5.91 -13.72 -5.69
CA ALA A 273 6.06 -13.14 -7.02
C ALA A 273 5.55 -11.68 -7.06
N SER A 274 4.35 -11.41 -6.54
CA SER A 274 3.79 -10.06 -6.45
C SER A 274 4.68 -9.14 -5.62
N ARG A 275 5.14 -9.58 -4.43
CA ARG A 275 6.00 -8.78 -3.53
C ARG A 275 7.34 -8.42 -4.19
N ILE A 276 7.99 -9.38 -4.85
CA ILE A 276 9.26 -9.16 -5.54
C ILE A 276 9.09 -8.19 -6.70
N VAL A 277 8.11 -8.41 -7.57
CA VAL A 277 7.87 -7.54 -8.74
C VAL A 277 7.49 -6.13 -8.29
N HIS A 278 6.70 -6.00 -7.22
CA HIS A 278 6.36 -4.71 -6.62
C HIS A 278 7.63 -3.98 -6.16
N ALA A 279 8.45 -4.62 -5.32
CA ALA A 279 9.66 -4.02 -4.77
C ALA A 279 10.67 -3.62 -5.86
N VAL A 280 10.86 -4.44 -6.90
CA VAL A 280 11.74 -4.09 -8.04
C VAL A 280 11.17 -2.90 -8.83
N SER A 281 9.85 -2.84 -9.04
CA SER A 281 9.19 -1.72 -9.72
C SER A 281 9.37 -0.41 -8.94
N GLU A 282 9.25 -0.44 -7.62
CA GLU A 282 9.47 0.72 -6.77
C GLU A 282 10.92 1.20 -6.81
N GLN A 283 11.90 0.29 -6.74
CA GLN A 283 13.31 0.66 -6.85
C GLN A 283 13.64 1.32 -8.20
N ARG A 284 13.04 0.85 -9.30
CA ARG A 284 13.27 1.39 -10.65
C ARG A 284 12.61 2.75 -10.88
N SER A 285 11.47 2.99 -10.26
CA SER A 285 10.73 4.24 -10.44
C SER A 285 11.35 5.42 -9.69
N GLY A 286 12.46 5.19 -8.96
CA GLY A 286 12.82 6.07 -7.86
C GLY A 286 11.69 6.11 -6.82
N ALA A 287 11.86 6.83 -5.73
CA ALA A 287 10.83 6.98 -4.69
C ALA A 287 9.55 7.72 -5.16
N SER A 288 9.19 7.71 -6.45
CA SER A 288 8.03 8.42 -7.02
C SER A 288 6.86 7.52 -7.44
N GLY A 289 6.95 6.19 -7.30
CA GLY A 289 5.90 5.28 -7.79
C GLY A 289 4.70 5.06 -6.86
N SER A 290 4.88 5.23 -5.54
CA SER A 290 3.86 4.81 -4.56
C SER A 290 3.78 5.67 -3.30
N LYS A 291 4.86 6.40 -2.97
CA LYS A 291 4.89 7.35 -1.86
C LYS A 291 4.20 8.64 -2.27
N LEU A 292 3.26 9.10 -1.44
CA LEU A 292 2.67 10.42 -1.56
C LEU A 292 3.80 11.45 -1.75
N SER A 293 3.75 12.19 -2.85
CA SER A 293 4.75 13.21 -3.19
C SER A 293 4.05 14.52 -3.54
N LEU A 294 4.78 15.64 -3.47
CA LEU A 294 4.26 16.92 -3.96
C LEU A 294 3.92 16.85 -5.46
N GLU A 295 4.59 15.98 -6.22
CA GLU A 295 4.30 15.77 -7.63
C GLU A 295 2.94 15.09 -7.85
N SER A 296 2.63 14.06 -7.08
CA SER A 296 1.32 13.42 -7.10
C SER A 296 0.18 14.39 -6.75
N ALA A 297 0.44 15.35 -5.85
CA ALA A 297 -0.51 16.42 -5.58
C ALA A 297 -0.68 17.39 -6.77
N ARG A 298 0.40 17.73 -7.48
CA ARG A 298 0.33 18.55 -8.70
C ARG A 298 -0.47 17.86 -9.80
N GLU A 299 -0.29 16.56 -10.00
CA GLU A 299 -1.07 15.79 -10.98
C GLU A 299 -2.57 15.83 -10.69
N LYS A 300 -2.97 15.63 -9.42
CA LYS A 300 -4.37 15.71 -8.99
C LYS A 300 -4.93 17.13 -9.11
N PHE A 301 -4.11 18.15 -8.80
CA PHE A 301 -4.47 19.55 -8.99
C PHE A 301 -4.71 19.86 -10.48
N ALA A 302 -3.78 19.46 -11.36
CA ALA A 302 -3.89 19.65 -12.80
C ALA A 302 -5.11 18.92 -13.40
N SER A 303 -5.48 17.77 -12.83
CA SER A 303 -6.65 16.99 -13.22
C SER A 303 -7.98 17.54 -12.65
N GLY A 304 -7.95 18.65 -11.90
CA GLY A 304 -9.15 19.29 -11.33
C GLY A 304 -9.69 18.65 -10.05
N PHE A 305 -9.00 17.65 -9.47
CA PHE A 305 -9.35 17.03 -8.20
C PHE A 305 -8.80 17.83 -7.01
N LEU A 306 -9.22 19.10 -6.88
CA LEU A 306 -8.66 20.08 -5.95
C LEU A 306 -8.65 19.63 -4.48
N GLU A 307 -9.74 19.00 -4.03
CA GLU A 307 -9.87 18.50 -2.66
C GLU A 307 -8.95 17.31 -2.37
N GLU A 308 -8.72 16.45 -3.37
CA GLU A 308 -7.81 15.31 -3.26
C GLU A 308 -6.35 15.78 -3.30
N ALA A 309 -6.04 16.74 -4.18
CA ALA A 309 -4.74 17.41 -4.22
C ALA A 309 -4.41 18.06 -2.87
N LYS A 310 -5.36 18.79 -2.25
CA LYS A 310 -5.17 19.41 -0.93
C LYS A 310 -4.83 18.38 0.14
N ARG A 311 -5.55 17.26 0.17
CA ARG A 311 -5.30 16.19 1.14
C ARG A 311 -3.95 15.53 0.92
N ILE A 312 -3.53 15.30 -0.32
CA ILE A 312 -2.21 14.74 -0.64
C ILE A 312 -1.11 15.68 -0.15
N VAL A 313 -1.18 16.98 -0.46
CA VAL A 313 -0.15 17.94 0.01
C VAL A 313 -0.06 17.94 1.53
N LEU A 314 -1.20 18.02 2.23
CA LEU A 314 -1.23 18.00 3.69
C LEU A 314 -0.68 16.69 4.28
N ALA A 315 -0.89 15.56 3.61
CA ALA A 315 -0.39 14.26 4.03
C ALA A 315 1.13 14.10 3.81
N VAL A 316 1.69 14.72 2.76
CA VAL A 316 3.14 14.77 2.52
C VAL A 316 3.87 15.54 3.62
N GLY A 317 3.26 16.64 4.10
CA GLY A 317 3.83 17.48 5.15
C GLY A 317 4.98 18.37 4.70
N GLU A 318 5.22 19.44 5.47
CA GLU A 318 6.32 20.38 5.27
C GLU A 318 7.61 19.82 5.91
N THR A 319 8.70 19.83 5.15
CA THR A 319 10.06 19.50 5.59
C THR A 319 11.02 20.64 5.25
N SER A 320 12.21 20.63 5.84
CA SER A 320 13.26 21.62 5.53
C SER A 320 13.65 21.63 4.06
N GLU A 321 13.49 20.50 3.36
CA GLU A 321 13.88 20.33 1.96
C GLU A 321 12.78 20.76 0.99
N ASN A 322 11.50 20.64 1.36
CA ASN A 322 10.38 20.88 0.45
C ASN A 322 9.59 22.18 0.74
N LYS A 323 9.98 22.94 1.76
CA LYS A 323 9.24 24.09 2.31
C LYS A 323 8.71 25.09 1.27
N ALA A 324 9.55 25.50 0.32
CA ALA A 324 9.17 26.47 -0.70
C ALA A 324 8.13 25.91 -1.67
N GLU A 325 8.32 24.66 -2.11
CA GLU A 325 7.39 23.99 -3.02
C GLU A 325 6.06 23.64 -2.35
N TYR A 326 6.11 23.18 -1.08
CA TYR A 326 4.94 22.90 -0.27
C TYR A 326 4.05 24.15 -0.11
N ALA A 327 4.65 25.27 0.32
CA ALA A 327 3.91 26.52 0.51
C ALA A 327 3.31 27.08 -0.79
N ALA A 328 4.05 26.97 -1.90
CA ALA A 328 3.56 27.40 -3.21
C ALA A 328 2.36 26.55 -3.68
N LEU A 329 2.45 25.23 -3.52
CA LEU A 329 1.41 24.31 -3.97
C LEU A 329 0.15 24.40 -3.11
N ILE A 330 0.28 24.52 -1.78
CA ILE A 330 -0.88 24.80 -0.90
C ILE A 330 -1.60 26.07 -1.33
N LYS A 331 -0.86 27.16 -1.57
CA LYS A 331 -1.45 28.44 -1.95
C LYS A 331 -2.21 28.36 -3.27
N GLN A 332 -1.71 27.60 -4.25
CA GLN A 332 -2.39 27.38 -5.53
C GLN A 332 -3.68 26.56 -5.36
N ILE A 333 -3.62 25.50 -4.55
CA ILE A 333 -4.79 24.64 -4.28
C ILE A 333 -5.86 25.42 -3.52
N ASP A 334 -5.49 26.16 -2.48
CA ASP A 334 -6.42 26.98 -1.69
C ASP A 334 -7.09 28.06 -2.56
N GLY A 335 -6.32 28.77 -3.37
CA GLY A 335 -6.87 29.77 -4.28
C GLY A 335 -7.87 29.18 -5.31
N ALA A 336 -7.61 27.98 -5.80
CA ALA A 336 -8.52 27.30 -6.72
C ALA A 336 -9.80 26.78 -6.03
N LEU A 337 -9.69 26.34 -4.77
CA LEU A 337 -10.85 25.95 -3.96
C LEU A 337 -11.74 27.14 -3.65
N ASP A 338 -11.16 28.28 -3.26
CA ASP A 338 -11.89 29.51 -2.97
C ASP A 338 -12.65 30.00 -4.21
N GLN A 339 -12.01 29.99 -5.39
CA GLN A 339 -12.67 30.33 -6.65
C GLN A 339 -13.83 29.39 -6.96
N LYS A 340 -13.65 28.08 -6.76
CA LYS A 340 -14.71 27.09 -6.96
C LYS A 340 -15.90 27.33 -6.05
N GLU A 341 -15.68 27.69 -4.78
CA GLU A 341 -16.75 28.03 -3.84
C GLU A 341 -17.50 29.30 -4.24
N GLN A 342 -16.79 30.32 -4.72
CA GLN A 342 -17.40 31.55 -5.25
C GLN A 342 -18.29 31.27 -6.47
N TYR A 343 -17.78 30.52 -7.45
CA TYR A 343 -18.57 30.15 -8.62
C TYR A 343 -19.81 29.32 -8.26
N VAL A 344 -19.72 28.40 -7.30
CA VAL A 344 -20.87 27.60 -6.86
C VAL A 344 -21.90 28.44 -6.09
N ALA A 345 -21.49 29.54 -5.45
CA ALA A 345 -22.40 30.44 -4.74
C ALA A 345 -23.13 31.44 -5.65
N GLU A 346 -22.63 31.67 -6.87
CA GLU A 346 -23.23 32.56 -7.88
C GLU A 346 -24.29 31.87 -8.75
N PHE A 347 -24.46 30.55 -8.66
CA PHE A 347 -25.46 29.74 -9.37
C PHE A 347 -26.49 29.12 -8.43
#